data_AF-A0A2E0EME0-F1
#
_entry.id   AF-A0A2E0EME0-F1
#
_cell.length_a   1.000
_cell.length_b   1.000
_cell.length_c   1.000
_cell.angle_alpha   90.00
_cell.angle_beta   90.00
_cell.angle_gamma   90.00
#
_symmetry.space_group_name_H-M   'P 1'
#
loop_
_entity.id
_entity.type
_entity.pdbx_description
1 polymer ?
#
loop_
_entity_poly.entity_id
_entity_poly.type
_entity_poly.pdbx_seq_one_letter_code
_entity_poly.pdbx_strand_id
1 'polypeptide(L)'
;MKRRTFFQSLLGAGAFAAVTPRALRLFADEPEDQRFISLYFNGGWDVLLGPDARRPGEYAGLHTGYDLLDEAYRAPLEVQLGDSTVLWGASMRALTQSGAGGAAPHSSLCTLFRSVNMNPVAHPAGRAYMNTFRSPSGVVPRGSSLGTVMATGGGLSEGLVLPNVSISLPSFNEAYAPDYTGVRTSTAPDIIDLLTAGESLGNETEALLRAAQDATGSCVTRAYDGRRPADDLRESRSRVRRL
;
A
#
# COMPACT_ATOMS: atom_id res chain seq x y z
N MET A 1 27.82 11.60 -15.65
CA MET A 1 27.72 10.54 -14.61
C MET A 1 26.31 9.97 -14.63
N LYS A 2 26.17 8.64 -14.72
CA LYS A 2 24.92 7.94 -15.07
C LYS A 2 23.96 7.89 -13.87
N ARG A 3 22.71 8.35 -14.06
CA ARG A 3 21.59 8.33 -13.08
C ARG A 3 21.35 6.95 -12.43
N ARG A 4 21.79 5.87 -13.08
CA ARG A 4 21.68 4.48 -12.60
C ARG A 4 22.50 4.16 -11.36
N THR A 5 23.64 4.82 -11.14
CA THR A 5 24.52 4.52 -9.99
C THR A 5 24.04 5.20 -8.69
N PHE A 6 23.27 6.28 -8.78
CA PHE A 6 22.80 7.03 -7.61
C PHE A 6 21.67 6.31 -6.86
N PHE A 7 20.81 5.57 -7.57
CA PHE A 7 19.75 4.77 -6.94
C PHE A 7 20.26 3.48 -6.30
N GLN A 8 21.38 2.92 -6.77
CA GLN A 8 21.99 1.74 -6.14
C GLN A 8 22.54 2.04 -4.74
N SER A 9 22.96 3.27 -4.46
CA SER A 9 23.44 3.67 -3.13
C SER A 9 22.35 4.02 -2.10
N LEU A 10 21.09 4.21 -2.53
CA LEU A 10 19.98 4.62 -1.67
C LEU A 10 19.04 3.47 -1.25
N LEU A 11 19.16 2.30 -1.87
CA LEU A 11 18.32 1.11 -1.60
C LEU A 11 18.82 0.24 -0.43
N GLY A 12 19.81 0.71 0.33
CA GLY A 12 20.18 0.10 1.61
C GLY A 12 19.11 0.40 2.66
N ALA A 13 18.56 -0.64 3.30
CA ALA A 13 17.44 -0.64 4.25
C ALA A 13 17.53 0.33 5.45
N GLY A 14 18.58 1.14 5.57
CA GLY A 14 18.75 2.18 6.59
C GLY A 14 18.56 3.62 6.12
N ALA A 15 18.59 3.92 4.82
CA ALA A 15 18.57 5.31 4.33
C ALA A 15 17.18 5.97 4.41
N PHE A 16 16.09 5.20 4.38
CA PHE A 16 14.72 5.72 4.54
C PHE A 16 14.43 6.29 5.94
N ALA A 17 15.21 5.89 6.95
CA ALA A 17 15.02 6.32 8.33
C ALA A 17 15.59 7.72 8.63
N ALA A 18 16.58 8.19 7.87
CA ALA A 18 17.31 9.43 8.13
C ALA A 18 16.82 10.65 7.34
N VAL A 19 15.94 10.46 6.34
CA VAL A 19 15.41 11.56 5.53
C VAL A 19 14.20 12.19 6.21
N THR A 20 14.26 13.51 6.43
CA THR A 20 13.17 14.29 7.01
C THR A 20 11.88 14.14 6.20
N PRO A 21 10.70 14.08 6.86
CA PRO A 21 9.42 13.76 6.20
C PRO A 21 9.07 14.69 5.01
N ARG A 22 9.56 15.94 5.02
CA ARG A 22 9.34 16.90 3.92
C ARG A 22 10.18 16.65 2.67
N ALA A 23 11.23 15.86 2.74
CA ALA A 23 12.23 15.74 1.68
C ALA A 23 12.04 14.52 0.75
N LEU A 24 11.13 13.59 1.08
CA LEU A 24 10.83 12.44 0.23
C LEU A 24 9.61 12.71 -0.67
N ARG A 25 9.71 13.71 -1.55
CA ARG A 25 8.88 13.66 -2.76
C ARG A 25 9.53 12.68 -3.72
N LEU A 26 8.76 11.73 -4.22
CA LEU A 26 9.25 10.88 -5.30
C LEU A 26 9.34 11.73 -6.55
N PHE A 27 10.54 11.83 -7.11
CA PHE A 27 10.76 12.44 -8.41
C PHE A 27 10.65 11.32 -9.45
N ALA A 28 9.41 11.02 -9.86
CA ALA A 28 9.14 10.14 -11.00
C ALA A 28 8.75 10.99 -12.21
N ASP A 29 9.03 10.50 -13.43
CA ASP A 29 8.36 11.04 -14.62
C ASP A 29 6.85 10.80 -14.48
N GLU A 30 6.02 11.70 -15.00
CA GLU A 30 4.56 11.55 -14.98
C GLU A 30 4.17 10.22 -15.66
N PRO A 31 3.62 9.24 -14.92
CA PRO A 31 3.19 8.01 -15.53
C PRO A 31 1.85 8.25 -16.21
N GLU A 32 1.82 8.26 -17.54
CA GLU A 32 0.58 8.47 -18.29
C GLU A 32 -0.42 7.32 -18.07
N ASP A 33 0.05 6.06 -18.01
CA ASP A 33 -0.82 4.88 -18.05
C ASP A 33 -0.64 3.85 -16.92
N GLN A 34 0.24 4.12 -15.94
CA GLN A 34 0.57 3.14 -14.90
C GLN A 34 -0.04 3.52 -13.54
N ARG A 35 -0.42 2.50 -12.77
CA ARG A 35 -0.91 2.64 -11.39
C ARG A 35 -0.02 1.83 -10.47
N PHE A 36 0.30 2.41 -9.31
CA PHE A 36 1.03 1.71 -8.28
C PHE A 36 0.06 0.93 -7.38
N ILE A 37 0.32 -0.36 -7.19
CA ILE A 37 -0.44 -1.21 -6.28
C ILE A 37 0.53 -1.83 -5.27
N SER A 38 0.27 -1.62 -3.98
CA SER A 38 0.99 -2.27 -2.88
C SER A 38 0.07 -3.30 -2.23
N LEU A 39 0.49 -4.56 -2.24
CA LEU A 39 -0.25 -5.67 -1.63
C LEU A 39 0.47 -6.16 -0.37
N TYR A 40 -0.26 -6.24 0.73
CA TYR A 40 0.23 -6.88 1.95
C TYR A 40 -0.45 -8.24 2.12
N PHE A 41 0.36 -9.30 2.06
CA PHE A 41 -0.11 -10.66 2.33
C PHE A 41 0.07 -10.97 3.82
N ASN A 42 -1.04 -10.93 4.57
CA ASN A 42 -0.99 -11.36 5.97
C ASN A 42 -0.67 -12.87 6.02
N GLY A 43 0.41 -13.24 6.69
CA GLY A 43 0.93 -14.62 6.66
C GLY A 43 1.76 -14.96 5.41
N GLY A 44 2.01 -14.02 4.50
CA GLY A 44 2.88 -14.25 3.33
C GLY A 44 4.35 -14.49 3.65
N TRP A 45 4.73 -14.41 4.94
CA TRP A 45 6.02 -14.81 5.49
C TRP A 45 6.07 -16.27 5.91
N ASP A 46 4.94 -16.99 5.85
CA ASP A 46 4.88 -18.41 6.15
C ASP A 46 5.84 -19.14 5.22
N VAL A 47 6.82 -19.81 5.82
CA VAL A 47 7.86 -20.55 5.11
C VAL A 47 7.31 -21.71 4.28
N LEU A 48 6.05 -22.09 4.48
CA LEU A 48 5.34 -23.11 3.70
C LEU A 48 4.69 -22.55 2.44
N LEU A 49 4.20 -21.31 2.49
CA LEU A 49 3.26 -20.76 1.50
C LEU A 49 3.79 -19.50 0.79
N GLY A 50 4.84 -18.87 1.32
CA GLY A 50 5.34 -17.58 0.86
C GLY A 50 6.65 -17.64 0.06
N PRO A 51 7.23 -16.48 -0.28
CA PRO A 51 8.60 -16.37 -0.78
C PRO A 51 9.62 -16.88 0.26
N ASP A 52 10.78 -17.32 -0.21
CA ASP A 52 11.88 -17.82 0.63
C ASP A 52 11.51 -19.01 1.54
N ALA A 53 10.75 -19.93 0.96
CA ALA A 53 10.36 -21.18 1.57
C ALA A 53 11.59 -22.02 1.97
N ARG A 54 11.51 -22.70 3.12
CA ARG A 54 12.63 -23.52 3.61
C ARG A 54 12.64 -24.86 2.91
N ARG A 55 13.82 -25.36 2.52
CA ARG A 55 13.93 -26.71 1.94
C ARG A 55 13.57 -27.77 3.00
N PRO A 56 12.71 -28.75 2.68
CA PRO A 56 12.43 -29.86 3.59
C PRO A 56 13.70 -30.66 3.92
N GLY A 57 13.92 -30.98 5.20
CA GLY A 57 15.01 -31.85 5.65
C GLY A 57 16.41 -31.21 5.71
N GLU A 58 16.59 -29.97 5.24
CA GLU A 58 17.91 -29.29 5.24
C GLU A 58 18.30 -28.76 6.64
N TYR A 59 17.31 -28.41 7.46
CA TYR A 59 17.52 -27.81 8.78
C TYR A 59 17.33 -28.84 9.89
N ALA A 60 18.43 -29.27 10.52
CA ALA A 60 18.39 -30.22 11.62
C ALA A 60 17.48 -29.75 12.76
N GLY A 61 16.55 -30.61 13.19
CA GLY A 61 15.61 -30.32 14.28
C GLY A 61 14.44 -29.40 13.91
N LEU A 62 14.34 -28.96 12.66
CA LEU A 62 13.22 -28.15 12.18
C LEU A 62 12.25 -29.01 11.38
N HIS A 63 11.04 -29.22 11.91
CA HIS A 63 9.93 -29.74 11.13
C HIS A 63 9.27 -28.58 10.37
N THR A 64 9.41 -28.56 9.05
CA THR A 64 8.86 -27.46 8.23
C THR A 64 7.34 -27.51 8.14
N GLY A 65 6.73 -28.71 8.18
CA GLY A 65 5.26 -28.89 8.18
C GLY A 65 4.63 -29.03 6.79
N TYR A 66 5.42 -29.21 5.72
CA TYR A 66 4.87 -29.40 4.36
C TYR A 66 3.98 -30.63 4.22
N ASP A 67 4.24 -31.67 5.00
CA ASP A 67 3.46 -32.92 5.06
C ASP A 67 2.03 -32.71 5.54
N LEU A 68 1.77 -31.60 6.26
CA LEU A 68 0.43 -31.20 6.73
C LEU A 68 -0.40 -30.50 5.63
N LEU A 69 0.21 -30.16 4.49
CA LEU A 69 -0.48 -29.53 3.37
C LEU A 69 -1.06 -30.57 2.41
N ASP A 70 -2.01 -30.15 1.58
CA ASP A 70 -2.46 -30.95 0.43
C ASP A 70 -1.28 -31.23 -0.52
N GLU A 71 -1.35 -32.35 -1.23
CA GLU A 71 -0.27 -32.86 -2.09
C GLU A 71 0.29 -31.81 -3.05
N ALA A 72 -0.59 -31.01 -3.66
CA ALA A 72 -0.23 -29.96 -4.62
C ALA A 72 0.65 -28.83 -4.02
N TYR A 73 0.71 -28.73 -2.68
CA TYR A 73 1.42 -27.68 -1.95
C TYR A 73 2.64 -28.17 -1.14
N ARG A 74 2.89 -29.48 -1.07
CA ARG A 74 3.97 -30.04 -0.23
C ARG A 74 5.38 -29.74 -0.74
N ALA A 75 5.52 -29.56 -2.04
CA ALA A 75 6.82 -29.34 -2.68
C ALA A 75 7.01 -27.85 -3.01
N PRO A 76 8.00 -27.17 -2.38
CA PRO A 76 8.39 -25.82 -2.78
C PRO A 76 8.82 -25.76 -4.25
N LEU A 77 8.68 -24.59 -4.84
CA LEU A 77 9.03 -24.29 -6.22
C LEU A 77 10.40 -23.61 -6.28
N GLU A 78 11.25 -24.05 -7.20
CA GLU A 78 12.46 -23.31 -7.54
C GLU A 78 12.12 -22.10 -8.41
N VAL A 79 12.65 -20.94 -8.02
CA VAL A 79 12.40 -19.66 -8.68
C VAL A 79 13.74 -18.96 -8.89
N GLN A 80 14.01 -18.55 -10.13
CA GLN A 80 15.19 -17.78 -10.47
C GLN A 80 14.93 -16.29 -10.19
N LEU A 81 15.72 -15.69 -9.31
CA LEU A 81 15.72 -14.26 -9.02
C LEU A 81 17.10 -13.66 -9.31
N GLY A 82 17.23 -13.02 -10.47
CA GLY A 82 18.53 -12.56 -10.97
C GLY A 82 19.47 -13.75 -11.15
N ASP A 83 20.65 -13.70 -10.52
CA ASP A 83 21.67 -14.76 -10.61
C ASP A 83 21.49 -15.86 -9.54
N SER A 84 20.48 -15.75 -8.67
CA SER A 84 20.25 -16.68 -7.57
C SER A 84 18.99 -17.52 -7.78
N THR A 85 19.08 -18.82 -7.50
CA THR A 85 17.91 -19.69 -7.36
C THR A 85 17.44 -19.70 -5.92
N VAL A 86 16.15 -19.47 -5.69
CA VAL A 86 15.51 -19.50 -4.37
C VAL A 86 14.30 -20.45 -4.38
N LEU A 87 13.83 -20.83 -3.20
CA LEU A 87 12.62 -21.65 -3.04
C LEU A 87 11.45 -20.79 -2.61
N TRP A 88 10.30 -20.94 -3.27
CA TRP A 88 9.03 -20.33 -2.90
C TRP A 88 7.99 -21.41 -2.59
N GLY A 89 7.01 -21.10 -1.75
CA GLY A 89 5.88 -21.99 -1.48
C GLY A 89 5.08 -22.26 -2.75
N ALA A 90 4.51 -23.46 -2.85
CA ALA A 90 3.74 -23.89 -4.02
C ALA A 90 2.51 -23.03 -4.32
N SER A 91 1.95 -22.34 -3.32
CA SER A 91 0.88 -21.34 -3.47
C SER A 91 1.29 -20.15 -4.35
N MET A 92 2.60 -19.89 -4.50
CA MET A 92 3.11 -18.80 -5.33
C MET A 92 3.23 -19.16 -6.81
N ARG A 93 2.77 -20.36 -7.22
CA ARG A 93 2.92 -20.88 -8.60
C ARG A 93 2.45 -19.91 -9.67
N ALA A 94 1.29 -19.28 -9.48
CA ALA A 94 0.72 -18.33 -10.45
C ALA A 94 1.59 -17.07 -10.65
N LEU A 95 2.48 -16.77 -9.69
CA LEU A 95 3.39 -15.64 -9.80
C LEU A 95 4.60 -15.96 -10.68
N THR A 96 5.07 -17.20 -10.70
CA THR A 96 6.36 -17.58 -11.31
C THR A 96 6.26 -18.54 -12.49
N GLN A 97 5.20 -19.34 -12.55
CA GLN A 97 4.98 -20.33 -13.59
C GLN A 97 3.85 -19.89 -14.51
N SER A 98 3.92 -20.33 -15.77
CA SER A 98 2.86 -20.06 -16.75
C SER A 98 1.54 -20.71 -16.32
N GLY A 99 0.44 -19.99 -16.52
CA GLY A 99 -0.90 -20.49 -16.23
C GLY A 99 -1.39 -21.50 -17.28
N ALA A 100 -2.58 -22.06 -17.03
CA ALA A 100 -3.27 -22.91 -18.00
C ALA A 100 -3.42 -22.18 -19.35
N GLY A 101 -3.21 -22.90 -20.46
CA GLY A 101 -3.27 -22.31 -21.80
C GLY A 101 -2.06 -21.43 -22.18
N GLY A 102 -0.96 -21.49 -21.43
CA GLY A 102 0.27 -20.76 -21.76
C GLY A 102 0.24 -19.28 -21.35
N ALA A 103 -0.68 -18.90 -20.46
CA ALA A 103 -0.73 -17.55 -19.91
C ALA A 103 0.62 -17.21 -19.24
N ALA A 104 1.18 -16.05 -19.58
CA ALA A 104 2.43 -15.59 -19.00
C ALA A 104 2.30 -15.50 -17.47
N PRO A 105 3.34 -15.85 -16.70
CA PRO A 105 3.31 -15.70 -15.24
C PRO A 105 3.12 -14.24 -14.86
N HIS A 106 2.49 -13.96 -13.71
CA HIS A 106 2.32 -12.58 -13.25
C HIS A 106 3.64 -11.83 -13.04
N SER A 107 4.75 -12.53 -12.78
CA SER A 107 6.10 -11.94 -12.71
C SER A 107 6.54 -11.27 -14.02
N SER A 108 5.93 -11.60 -15.16
CA SER A 108 6.20 -10.90 -16.42
C SER A 108 5.60 -9.49 -16.46
N LEU A 109 4.64 -9.20 -15.58
CA LEU A 109 3.92 -7.93 -15.49
C LEU A 109 4.36 -7.09 -14.29
N CYS A 110 5.25 -7.59 -13.43
CA CYS A 110 5.68 -6.90 -12.23
C CYS A 110 7.18 -7.07 -11.96
N THR A 111 7.79 -6.05 -11.34
CA THR A 111 9.14 -6.18 -10.83
C THR A 111 9.08 -6.71 -9.41
N LEU A 112 9.73 -7.84 -9.17
CA LEU A 112 9.73 -8.50 -7.87
C LEU A 112 11.04 -8.25 -7.13
N PHE A 113 10.93 -7.72 -5.92
CA PHE A 113 12.08 -7.42 -5.06
C PHE A 113 12.04 -8.27 -3.79
N ARG A 114 13.15 -8.96 -3.50
CA ARG A 114 13.34 -9.71 -2.26
C ARG A 114 13.99 -8.81 -1.21
N SER A 115 13.20 -8.01 -0.50
CA SER A 115 13.77 -7.07 0.46
C SER A 115 12.73 -6.49 1.42
N VAL A 116 12.20 -7.31 2.33
CA VAL A 116 11.80 -6.78 3.64
C VAL A 116 12.04 -7.83 4.71
N ASN A 117 12.95 -7.54 5.64
CA ASN A 117 13.16 -8.38 6.81
C ASN A 117 11.86 -8.37 7.65
N MET A 118 11.19 -9.52 7.70
CA MET A 118 9.96 -9.77 8.46
C MET A 118 10.23 -10.17 9.92
N ASN A 119 11.37 -9.78 10.51
CA ASN A 119 11.65 -9.94 11.94
C ASN A 119 10.44 -9.64 12.85
N PRO A 120 9.57 -8.65 12.57
CA PRO A 120 8.31 -8.56 13.29
C PRO A 120 7.31 -9.62 12.76
N VAL A 121 7.36 -10.81 13.37
CA VAL A 121 6.36 -11.89 13.26
C VAL A 121 4.97 -11.29 13.47
N ALA A 122 4.15 -11.19 12.42
CA ALA A 122 2.71 -10.82 12.37
C ALA A 122 2.07 -10.00 13.51
N HIS A 123 2.84 -9.13 14.20
CA HIS A 123 2.38 -8.30 15.31
C HIS A 123 1.89 -6.96 14.74
N PRO A 124 1.01 -6.23 15.43
CA PRO A 124 0.63 -4.86 15.02
C PRO A 124 1.82 -3.97 14.64
N ALA A 125 2.98 -4.18 15.28
CA ALA A 125 4.24 -3.50 14.96
C ALA A 125 4.80 -3.87 13.57
N GLY A 126 4.75 -5.14 13.16
CA GLY A 126 5.20 -5.56 11.84
C GLY A 126 4.33 -5.04 10.72
N ARG A 127 3.01 -5.02 10.95
CA ARG A 127 2.06 -4.41 10.02
C ARG A 127 2.27 -2.90 9.90
N ALA A 128 2.53 -2.21 11.01
CA ALA A 128 2.88 -0.79 11.00
C ALA A 128 4.18 -0.54 10.23
N TYR A 129 5.22 -1.35 10.48
CA TYR A 129 6.50 -1.28 9.77
C TYR A 129 6.32 -1.51 8.27
N MET A 130 5.56 -2.53 7.84
CA MET A 130 5.31 -2.77 6.41
C MET A 130 4.52 -1.64 5.75
N ASN A 131 3.63 -1.01 6.50
CA ASN A 131 2.83 0.07 5.96
C ASN A 131 3.64 1.36 5.79
N THR A 132 4.62 1.66 6.65
CA THR A 132 5.36 2.94 6.62
C THR A 132 6.86 2.81 6.30
N PHE A 133 7.39 1.59 6.26
CA PHE A 133 8.80 1.25 6.17
C PHE A 133 9.69 1.93 7.23
N ARG A 134 9.09 2.29 8.37
CA ARG A 134 9.78 2.90 9.51
C ARG A 134 9.50 2.11 10.77
N SER A 135 10.54 1.96 11.60
CA SER A 135 10.42 1.29 12.89
C SER A 135 9.33 1.97 13.73
N PRO A 136 8.26 1.25 14.12
CA PRO A 136 7.20 1.82 14.94
C PRO A 136 7.69 2.10 16.36
N SER A 137 6.96 2.93 17.10
CA SER A 137 7.16 3.12 18.54
C SER A 137 6.24 2.17 19.29
N GLY A 138 6.71 0.96 19.57
CA GLY A 138 5.84 -0.12 20.04
C GLY A 138 4.85 -0.54 18.96
N VAL A 139 3.55 -0.32 19.17
CA VAL A 139 2.48 -0.57 18.17
C VAL A 139 2.09 0.67 17.37
N VAL A 140 2.62 1.85 17.73
CA VAL A 140 2.25 3.12 17.10
C VAL A 140 3.07 3.29 15.81
N PRO A 141 2.42 3.41 14.64
CA PRO A 141 3.09 3.66 13.37
C PRO A 141 3.80 5.01 13.37
N ARG A 142 4.91 5.10 12.63
CA ARG A 142 5.66 6.34 12.40
C ARG A 142 5.80 6.60 10.91
N GLY A 143 5.63 7.84 10.48
CA GLY A 143 5.69 8.25 9.08
C GLY A 143 4.37 8.09 8.33
N SER A 144 4.38 8.57 7.08
CA SER A 144 3.30 8.32 6.13
C SER A 144 3.33 6.87 5.62
N SER A 145 2.16 6.34 5.26
CA SER A 145 2.05 5.05 4.57
C SER A 145 2.78 5.07 3.24
N LEU A 146 3.28 3.92 2.78
CA LEU A 146 3.93 3.77 1.48
C LEU A 146 3.02 4.27 0.36
N GLY A 147 1.73 3.89 0.37
CA GLY A 147 0.75 4.39 -0.60
C GLY A 147 0.67 5.92 -0.64
N THR A 148 0.69 6.58 0.52
CA THR A 148 0.73 8.05 0.62
C THR A 148 2.00 8.63 0.01
N VAL A 149 3.17 8.04 0.28
CA VAL A 149 4.45 8.49 -0.32
C VAL A 149 4.41 8.30 -1.83
N MET A 150 3.95 7.15 -2.30
CA MET A 150 3.85 6.82 -3.73
C MET A 150 2.88 7.75 -4.47
N ALA A 151 1.78 8.14 -3.84
CA ALA A 151 0.83 9.11 -4.40
C ALA A 151 1.47 10.48 -4.66
N THR A 152 2.57 10.85 -3.97
CA THR A 152 3.30 12.10 -4.24
C THR A 152 4.14 12.09 -5.52
N GLY A 153 4.34 10.92 -6.12
CA GLY A 153 5.16 10.75 -7.32
C GLY A 153 4.51 11.26 -8.59
N GLY A 154 3.20 11.52 -8.59
CA GLY A 154 2.46 12.07 -9.72
C GLY A 154 1.73 13.36 -9.35
N GLY A 155 1.43 14.18 -10.36
CA GLY A 155 0.55 15.33 -10.19
C GLY A 155 -0.87 14.89 -9.84
N LEU A 156 -1.51 15.62 -8.93
CA LEU A 156 -2.96 15.53 -8.75
C LEU A 156 -3.61 16.26 -9.92
N SER A 157 -4.11 15.51 -10.91
CA SER A 157 -4.81 16.06 -12.06
C SER A 157 -6.32 16.04 -11.86
N GLU A 158 -7.04 17.02 -12.43
CA GLU A 158 -8.50 17.15 -12.29
C GLU A 158 -9.28 15.97 -12.86
N GLY A 159 -8.67 15.14 -13.71
CA GLY A 159 -9.27 13.92 -14.27
C GLY A 159 -9.09 12.66 -13.41
N LEU A 160 -8.39 12.74 -12.27
CA LEU A 160 -8.06 11.57 -11.47
C LEU A 160 -9.08 11.36 -10.35
N VAL A 161 -10.02 10.43 -10.58
CA VAL A 161 -11.19 10.20 -9.69
C VAL A 161 -10.78 9.78 -8.27
N LEU A 162 -9.73 8.98 -8.11
CA LEU A 162 -9.18 8.59 -6.79
C LEU A 162 -7.65 8.43 -6.86
N PRO A 163 -6.85 9.34 -6.27
CA PRO A 163 -5.39 9.29 -6.37
C PRO A 163 -4.75 8.26 -5.46
N ASN A 164 -5.40 7.88 -4.35
CA ASN A 164 -4.84 6.94 -3.39
C ASN A 164 -5.95 6.24 -2.60
N VAL A 165 -5.93 4.90 -2.57
CA VAL A 165 -6.92 4.07 -1.89
C VAL A 165 -6.21 2.98 -1.09
N SER A 166 -6.68 2.72 0.13
CA SER A 166 -6.15 1.70 1.03
C SER A 166 -7.26 0.74 1.48
N ILE A 167 -7.17 -0.52 1.07
CA ILE A 167 -8.16 -1.56 1.38
C ILE A 167 -7.66 -2.40 2.54
N SER A 168 -8.49 -2.56 3.58
CA SER A 168 -8.20 -3.41 4.75
C SER A 168 -6.91 -3.06 5.49
N LEU A 169 -6.20 -1.98 5.13
CA LEU A 169 -4.99 -1.48 5.77
C LEU A 169 -5.22 -0.04 6.26
N PRO A 170 -4.63 0.35 7.39
CA PRO A 170 -4.67 1.73 7.82
C PRO A 170 -3.87 2.61 6.84
N SER A 171 -4.27 3.88 6.71
CA SER A 171 -3.58 4.89 5.89
C SER A 171 -3.11 6.01 6.81
N PHE A 172 -1.83 6.36 6.73
CA PHE A 172 -1.20 7.40 7.55
C PHE A 172 -0.60 8.47 6.64
N ASN A 173 -0.72 9.73 7.06
CA ASN A 173 -0.09 10.87 6.38
C ASN A 173 0.42 11.86 7.42
N GLU A 174 1.72 11.83 7.67
CA GLU A 174 2.38 12.70 8.65
C GLU A 174 2.99 13.95 7.99
N ALA A 175 3.27 13.89 6.69
CA ALA A 175 4.25 14.76 6.04
C ALA A 175 3.75 15.50 4.80
N TYR A 176 2.65 15.06 4.19
CA TYR A 176 2.20 15.52 2.87
C TYR A 176 0.85 16.22 2.96
N ALA A 177 0.48 16.91 1.88
CA ALA A 177 -0.83 17.56 1.79
C ALA A 177 -1.95 16.52 1.98
N PRO A 178 -3.09 16.90 2.58
CA PRO A 178 -4.21 15.99 2.82
C PRO A 178 -4.68 15.24 1.57
N ASP A 179 -4.56 15.87 0.39
CA ASP A 179 -4.96 15.33 -0.92
C ASP A 179 -4.21 14.03 -1.31
N TYR A 180 -3.06 13.74 -0.71
CA TYR A 180 -2.31 12.48 -0.93
C TYR A 180 -2.70 11.35 0.03
N THR A 181 -3.55 11.62 1.02
CA THR A 181 -3.96 10.65 2.02
C THR A 181 -4.85 9.58 1.37
N GLY A 182 -4.53 8.31 1.60
CA GLY A 182 -5.32 7.22 1.03
C GLY A 182 -6.72 7.15 1.65
N VAL A 183 -7.75 7.11 0.80
CA VAL A 183 -9.13 6.83 1.22
C VAL A 183 -9.19 5.37 1.68
N ARG A 184 -9.66 5.14 2.90
CA ARG A 184 -9.67 3.81 3.49
C ARG A 184 -11.01 3.13 3.30
N THR A 185 -10.97 1.89 2.83
CA THR A 185 -12.12 0.97 2.85
C THR A 185 -11.80 -0.30 3.63
N SER A 186 -12.84 -0.99 4.09
CA SER A 186 -12.67 -2.26 4.81
C SER A 186 -12.51 -3.40 3.82
N THR A 187 -13.25 -3.36 2.71
CA THR A 187 -13.22 -4.37 1.65
C THR A 187 -13.03 -3.73 0.27
N ALA A 188 -12.67 -4.54 -0.73
CA ALA A 188 -12.55 -4.07 -2.11
C ALA A 188 -13.90 -3.66 -2.74
N PRO A 189 -15.02 -4.40 -2.53
CA PRO A 189 -16.34 -3.97 -2.97
C PRO A 189 -16.75 -2.57 -2.52
N ASP A 190 -16.39 -2.16 -1.30
CA ASP A 190 -16.70 -0.82 -0.79
C ASP A 190 -16.14 0.32 -1.68
N ILE A 191 -15.06 0.07 -2.44
CA ILE A 191 -14.52 1.05 -3.40
C ILE A 191 -15.44 1.17 -4.60
N ILE A 192 -16.01 0.05 -5.06
CA ILE A 192 -16.95 0.05 -6.18
C ILE A 192 -18.17 0.86 -5.76
N ASP A 193 -18.68 0.69 -4.54
CA ASP A 193 -19.79 1.51 -4.02
C ASP A 193 -19.42 3.00 -3.91
N LEU A 194 -18.17 3.30 -3.53
CA LEU A 194 -17.67 4.69 -3.49
C LEU A 194 -17.58 5.32 -4.90
N LEU A 195 -17.19 4.55 -5.90
CA LEU A 195 -16.98 5.00 -7.28
C LEU A 195 -18.25 4.95 -8.13
N THR A 196 -19.23 4.14 -7.74
CA THR A 196 -20.51 4.06 -8.42
C THR A 196 -21.32 5.27 -7.98
N ALA A 197 -21.70 6.12 -8.93
CA ALA A 197 -22.63 7.20 -8.66
C ALA A 197 -23.90 6.58 -8.05
N GLY A 198 -24.17 6.90 -6.79
CA GLY A 198 -25.43 6.54 -6.15
C GLY A 198 -26.61 7.12 -6.93
N GLU A 199 -27.79 6.56 -6.72
CA GLU A 199 -29.01 7.12 -7.27
C GLU A 199 -29.10 8.60 -6.86
N SER A 200 -29.30 9.50 -7.83
CA SER A 200 -29.40 10.94 -7.55
C SER A 200 -30.54 11.14 -6.57
N LEU A 201 -30.21 11.73 -5.42
CA LEU A 201 -31.22 12.10 -4.44
C LEU A 201 -32.15 13.13 -5.10
N GLY A 202 -33.45 13.04 -4.83
CA GLY A 202 -34.39 14.04 -5.34
C GLY A 202 -33.94 15.46 -4.97
N ASN A 203 -34.16 16.42 -5.87
CA ASN A 203 -33.68 17.81 -5.73
C ASN A 203 -33.95 18.43 -4.34
N GLU A 204 -35.08 18.10 -3.73
CA GLU A 204 -35.45 18.55 -2.39
C GLU A 204 -34.55 17.95 -1.29
N THR A 205 -34.26 16.65 -1.36
CA THR A 205 -33.36 15.96 -0.44
C THR A 205 -31.93 16.47 -0.58
N GLU A 206 -31.45 16.71 -1.80
CA GLU A 206 -30.15 17.36 -2.02
C GLU A 206 -30.10 18.77 -1.42
N ALA A 207 -31.15 19.57 -1.59
CA ALA A 207 -31.22 20.91 -1.02
C ALA A 207 -31.16 20.87 0.52
N LEU A 208 -31.88 19.94 1.15
CA LEU A 208 -31.85 19.73 2.59
C LEU A 208 -30.47 19.25 3.09
N LEU A 209 -29.81 18.34 2.37
CA LEU A 209 -28.46 17.89 2.69
C LEU A 209 -27.44 19.03 2.57
N ARG A 210 -27.53 19.85 1.52
CA ARG A 210 -26.67 21.03 1.35
C ARG A 210 -26.88 22.02 2.50
N ALA A 211 -28.11 22.30 2.87
CA ALA A 211 -28.43 23.16 4.01
C ALA A 211 -27.89 22.61 5.34
N ALA A 212 -28.04 21.31 5.58
CA ALA A 212 -27.52 20.65 6.78
C ALA A 212 -25.98 20.66 6.83
N GLN A 213 -25.33 20.41 5.68
CA GLN A 213 -23.88 20.52 5.56
C GLN A 213 -23.41 21.95 5.84
N ASP A 214 -24.06 22.96 5.27
CA ASP A 214 -23.68 24.37 5.48
C ASP A 214 -23.96 24.84 6.92
N ALA A 215 -24.92 24.23 7.62
CA ALA A 215 -25.20 24.49 9.04
C ALA A 215 -24.19 23.84 10.01
N THR A 216 -23.42 22.82 9.58
CA THR A 216 -22.41 22.19 10.46
C THR A 216 -21.24 23.13 10.78
N GLY A 217 -21.02 23.37 12.07
CA GLY A 217 -19.93 24.20 12.59
C GLY A 217 -18.67 23.40 12.98
N SER A 218 -17.55 24.11 13.17
CA SER A 218 -16.30 23.55 13.70
C SER A 218 -16.49 23.04 15.13
N CYS A 219 -16.05 21.81 15.42
CA CYS A 219 -15.90 21.32 16.80
C CYS A 219 -14.65 21.87 17.49
N VAL A 220 -13.83 22.65 16.78
CA VAL A 220 -12.56 23.17 17.29
C VAL A 220 -12.74 24.60 17.80
N THR A 221 -12.27 24.85 19.02
CA THR A 221 -12.39 26.14 19.69
C THR A 221 -11.51 27.22 19.04
N ARG A 222 -11.78 28.49 19.37
CA ARG A 222 -10.99 29.64 18.85
C ARG A 222 -9.50 29.60 19.25
N ALA A 223 -9.13 28.79 20.23
CA ALA A 223 -7.76 28.66 20.76
C ALA A 223 -6.88 27.66 19.97
N TYR A 224 -7.38 27.10 18.86
CA TYR A 224 -6.57 26.22 18.02
C TYR A 224 -5.68 27.02 17.08
N ASP A 225 -4.36 26.91 17.28
CA ASP A 225 -3.32 27.64 16.54
C ASP A 225 -3.00 27.06 15.16
N GLY A 226 -3.62 25.95 14.77
CA GLY A 226 -3.45 25.32 13.46
C GLY A 226 -4.45 25.80 12.40
N ARG A 227 -4.27 25.32 11.17
CA ARG A 227 -5.29 25.47 10.11
C ARG A 227 -6.58 24.82 10.58
N ARG A 228 -7.67 25.58 10.63
CA ARG A 228 -8.92 25.10 11.23
C ARG A 228 -9.52 24.04 10.32
N PRO A 229 -9.92 22.87 10.87
CA PRO A 229 -10.58 21.83 10.08
C PRO A 229 -11.82 22.31 9.31
N ALA A 230 -12.51 23.34 9.80
CA ALA A 230 -13.64 23.94 9.09
C ALA A 230 -13.24 24.70 7.81
N ASP A 231 -12.02 25.25 7.74
CA ASP A 231 -11.53 25.91 6.52
C ASP A 231 -11.13 24.87 5.47
N ASP A 232 -10.48 23.77 5.90
CA ASP A 232 -10.18 22.63 5.01
C ASP A 232 -11.47 21.95 4.50
N LEU A 233 -12.47 21.79 5.37
CA LEU A 233 -13.78 21.25 4.99
C LEU A 233 -14.50 22.15 3.98
N ARG A 234 -14.44 23.48 4.16
CA ARG A 234 -15.03 24.45 3.22
C ARG A 234 -14.34 24.38 1.86
N GLU A 235 -13.01 24.29 1.85
CA GLU A 235 -12.23 24.15 0.62
C GLU A 235 -12.57 22.84 -0.10
N SER A 236 -12.58 21.70 0.62
CA SER A 236 -12.96 20.40 0.08
C SER A 236 -14.37 20.39 -0.52
N ARG A 237 -15.37 20.94 0.19
CA ARG A 237 -16.74 21.10 -0.34
C ARG A 237 -16.79 21.95 -1.61
N SER A 238 -16.01 23.03 -1.67
CA SER A 238 -15.95 23.87 -2.87
C SER A 238 -15.38 23.12 -4.08
N ARG A 239 -14.47 22.16 -3.87
CA ARG A 239 -13.88 21.34 -4.92
C ARG A 239 -14.87 20.28 -5.39
N VAL A 240 -15.53 19.58 -4.46
CA VAL A 240 -16.57 18.59 -4.78
C VAL A 240 -17.72 19.20 -5.57
N ARG A 241 -18.17 20.42 -5.22
CA ARG A 241 -19.25 21.12 -5.94
C ARG A 241 -18.88 21.55 -7.37
N ARG A 242 -17.60 21.47 -7.76
CA ARG A 242 -17.11 21.82 -9.10
C ARG A 242 -16.91 20.61 -10.00
N LEU A 243 -16.92 19.40 -9.44
CA LEU A 243 -16.93 18.12 -10.17
C LEU A 243 -18.37 17.78 -10.57
#